data_AF-A0A7C9NF02-F1
#
_entry.id   AF-A0A7C9NF02-F1
#
_cell.length_a   1.000
_cell.length_b   1.000
_cell.length_c   1.000
_cell.angle_alpha   90.00
_cell.angle_beta   90.00
_cell.angle_gamma   90.00
#
_symmetry.space_group_name_H-M   'P 1'
#
loop_
_entity.id
_entity.type
_entity.pdbx_description
1 polymer ?
#
loop_
_entity_poly.entity_id
_entity_poly.type
_entity_poly.pdbx_seq_one_letter_code
_entity_poly.pdbx_strand_id
1 'polypeptide(L)'
;MTFDRDELSRWRRARRYAVPRWMIEQATERRLAGDWQGACAAAAVDVAFDPGTAGKDPALADDLRHLVPELLRWHAPRSGNGGGTLGTHHQVTLARYGDTELRAVTPQLSEGPQRLTLVLVPAEDEEDPYMTTHVDWTAARHFWHARHTAGLRDGTDASLPDRVLLDAGLLTPDDLHPLVRESLCPGLPPGASGPPEPEPPEPVRVRCGGAWHQVVSGGGRLLLEHGDDEQRRERAMRALGGAVSGCFAVEQAWTSGEGRLPRRLRAQRWALFLHAQHGDTPAVLRLLDAGVDPRVRDGRQRGLLHMLHLVDHTVLLPRLLAAGLDVNGLDYQERTPLHHAVASYGSPALVEALRAAGARIDVTDWEGWSLADLIRRRRRRDLVALRDEIERDHPGIGIGYESDDDD
;
A
#
# COMPACT_ATOMS: atom_id res chain seq x y z
N MET A 1 27.03 -5.97 -6.78
CA MET A 1 26.62 -4.55 -6.78
C MET A 1 26.42 -4.16 -5.32
N THR A 2 26.97 -3.04 -4.84
CA THR A 2 26.73 -2.59 -3.45
C THR A 2 25.54 -1.65 -3.44
N PHE A 3 24.48 -1.99 -2.71
CA PHE A 3 23.33 -1.10 -2.54
C PHE A 3 23.74 0.23 -1.91
N ASP A 4 23.24 1.34 -2.44
CA ASP A 4 23.38 2.62 -1.75
C ASP A 4 22.44 2.72 -0.52
N ARG A 5 22.57 3.80 0.25
CA ARG A 5 21.80 4.01 1.48
C ARG A 5 20.28 4.12 1.23
N ASP A 6 19.89 4.70 0.11
CA ASP A 6 18.48 4.89 -0.25
C ASP A 6 17.88 3.57 -0.73
N GLU A 7 18.65 2.78 -1.48
CA GLU A 7 18.29 1.41 -1.88
C GLU A 7 18.10 0.49 -0.67
N LEU A 8 19.03 0.52 0.30
CA LEU A 8 18.90 -0.24 1.54
C LEU A 8 17.67 0.18 2.35
N SER A 9 17.44 1.50 2.46
CA SER A 9 16.27 2.03 3.18
C SER A 9 14.96 1.62 2.51
N ARG A 10 14.94 1.59 1.17
CA ARG A 10 13.81 1.11 0.37
C ARG A 10 13.54 -0.37 0.60
N TRP A 11 14.54 -1.23 0.45
CA TRP A 11 14.36 -2.68 0.66
C TRP A 11 13.98 -3.02 2.09
N ARG A 12 14.56 -2.33 3.08
CA ARG A 12 14.16 -2.49 4.49
C ARG A 12 12.68 -2.18 4.70
N ARG A 13 12.16 -1.12 4.07
CA ARG A 13 10.73 -0.79 4.11
C ARG A 13 9.89 -1.83 3.40
N ALA A 14 10.30 -2.27 2.21
CA ALA A 14 9.60 -3.33 1.49
C ALA A 14 9.51 -4.61 2.32
N ARG A 15 10.60 -5.03 2.99
CA ARG A 15 10.57 -6.20 3.89
C ARG A 15 9.63 -5.99 5.06
N ARG A 16 9.58 -4.79 5.63
CA ARG A 16 8.73 -4.52 6.79
C ARG A 16 7.22 -4.46 6.46
N TYR A 17 6.84 -3.95 5.29
CA TYR A 17 5.44 -3.58 5.04
C TYR A 17 4.80 -4.23 3.81
N ALA A 18 5.57 -4.61 2.79
CA ALA A 18 4.98 -5.03 1.51
C ALA A 18 4.39 -6.45 1.55
N VAL A 19 4.90 -7.31 2.43
CA VAL A 19 4.46 -8.71 2.59
C VAL A 19 4.34 -9.01 4.09
N PRO A 20 3.24 -8.57 4.73
CA PRO A 20 3.06 -8.73 6.17
C PRO A 20 2.90 -10.19 6.58
N ARG A 21 3.14 -10.50 7.86
CA ARG A 21 3.09 -11.88 8.39
C ARG A 21 1.78 -12.61 8.09
N TRP A 22 0.63 -11.95 8.29
CA TRP A 22 -0.67 -12.57 8.02
C TRP A 22 -0.83 -13.01 6.55
N MET A 23 -0.23 -12.26 5.62
CA MET A 23 -0.28 -12.57 4.18
C MET A 23 0.50 -13.85 3.90
N ILE A 24 1.68 -13.99 4.51
CA ILE A 24 2.52 -15.19 4.39
C ILE A 24 1.79 -16.41 4.96
N GLU A 25 1.22 -16.27 6.15
CA GLU A 25 0.52 -17.36 6.83
C GLU A 25 -0.70 -17.84 6.03
N GLN A 26 -1.57 -16.92 5.60
CA GLN A 26 -2.75 -17.28 4.81
C GLN A 26 -2.39 -17.83 3.43
N ALA A 27 -1.44 -17.22 2.71
CA ALA A 27 -1.03 -17.72 1.40
C ALA A 27 -0.40 -19.11 1.50
N THR A 28 0.42 -19.35 2.54
CA THR A 28 1.00 -20.67 2.81
C THR A 28 -0.06 -21.71 3.15
N GLU A 29 -1.04 -21.38 4.02
CA GLU A 29 -2.15 -22.27 4.35
C GLU A 29 -2.92 -22.70 3.10
N ARG A 30 -3.33 -21.73 2.26
CA ARG A 30 -4.07 -21.99 1.01
C ARG A 30 -3.28 -22.84 0.02
N ARG A 31 -1.99 -22.52 -0.16
CA ARG A 31 -1.08 -23.27 -1.03
C ARG A 31 -0.93 -24.72 -0.57
N LEU A 32 -0.75 -24.97 0.74
CA LEU A 32 -0.65 -26.32 1.28
C LEU A 32 -1.96 -27.11 1.16
N ALA A 33 -3.11 -26.43 1.15
CA ALA A 33 -4.40 -27.02 0.85
C ALA A 33 -4.64 -27.29 -0.66
N GLY A 34 -3.71 -26.90 -1.54
CA GLY A 34 -3.83 -27.01 -2.99
C GLY A 34 -4.66 -25.90 -3.65
N ASP A 35 -5.09 -24.89 -2.89
CA ASP A 35 -5.83 -23.71 -3.35
C ASP A 35 -4.86 -22.59 -3.75
N TRP A 36 -4.22 -22.74 -4.91
CA TRP A 36 -3.27 -21.74 -5.40
C TRP A 36 -3.94 -20.39 -5.73
N GLN A 37 -5.23 -20.39 -6.12
CA GLN A 37 -5.97 -19.17 -6.40
C GLN A 37 -6.25 -18.39 -5.12
N GLY A 38 -6.66 -19.08 -4.04
CA GLY A 38 -6.80 -18.50 -2.72
C GLY A 38 -5.47 -17.98 -2.17
N ALA A 39 -4.35 -18.67 -2.46
CA ALA A 39 -3.03 -18.18 -2.12
C ALA A 39 -2.70 -16.86 -2.86
N CYS A 40 -2.98 -16.78 -4.16
CA CYS A 40 -2.83 -15.55 -4.95
C CYS A 40 -3.68 -14.41 -4.38
N ALA A 41 -4.95 -14.67 -4.07
CA ALA A 41 -5.85 -13.68 -3.49
C ALA A 41 -5.34 -13.16 -2.13
N ALA A 42 -4.86 -14.05 -1.25
CA ALA A 42 -4.26 -13.68 0.03
C ALA A 42 -3.00 -12.81 -0.13
N ALA A 43 -2.19 -13.07 -1.16
CA ALA A 43 -0.98 -12.34 -1.49
C ALA A 43 -1.21 -11.06 -2.34
N ALA A 44 -2.47 -10.67 -2.56
CA ALA A 44 -2.83 -9.55 -3.43
C ALA A 44 -2.26 -9.68 -4.85
N VAL A 45 -2.40 -10.88 -5.41
CA VAL A 45 -2.06 -11.23 -6.80
C VAL A 45 -3.34 -11.58 -7.54
N ASP A 46 -3.71 -10.78 -8.54
CA ASP A 46 -4.85 -11.04 -9.41
C ASP A 46 -4.51 -12.10 -10.46
N VAL A 47 -5.46 -12.96 -10.79
CA VAL A 47 -5.32 -13.97 -11.84
C VAL A 47 -6.16 -13.53 -13.03
N ALA A 48 -5.51 -13.11 -14.12
CA ALA A 48 -6.14 -12.56 -15.31
C ALA A 48 -6.12 -13.56 -16.48
N PHE A 49 -6.46 -14.82 -16.19
CA PHE A 49 -6.67 -15.88 -17.18
C PHE A 49 -7.62 -16.95 -16.62
N ASP A 50 -8.22 -17.75 -17.50
CA ASP A 50 -9.09 -18.85 -17.10
C ASP A 50 -8.27 -19.99 -16.43
N PRO A 51 -8.53 -20.34 -15.16
CA PRO A 51 -7.87 -21.46 -14.47
C PRO A 51 -8.03 -22.80 -15.19
N GLY A 52 -9.12 -23.00 -15.94
CA GLY A 52 -9.32 -24.20 -16.76
C GLY A 52 -8.27 -24.36 -17.86
N THR A 53 -7.70 -23.26 -18.35
CA THR A 53 -6.59 -23.27 -19.31
C THR A 53 -5.34 -23.86 -18.69
N ALA A 54 -5.06 -23.55 -17.42
CA ALA A 54 -3.90 -24.08 -16.72
C ALA A 54 -3.97 -25.60 -16.51
N GLY A 55 -5.17 -26.18 -16.42
CA GLY A 55 -5.35 -27.63 -16.32
C GLY A 55 -5.01 -28.42 -17.60
N LYS A 56 -4.84 -27.73 -18.75
CA LYS A 56 -4.52 -28.36 -20.04
C LYS A 56 -3.03 -28.68 -20.20
N ASP A 57 -2.16 -27.90 -19.57
CA ASP A 57 -0.71 -28.12 -19.55
C ASP A 57 -0.28 -28.66 -18.17
N PRO A 58 0.19 -29.92 -18.08
CA PRO A 58 0.58 -30.52 -16.82
C PRO A 58 1.74 -29.80 -16.10
N ALA A 59 2.66 -29.17 -16.83
CA ALA A 59 3.78 -28.45 -16.26
C ALA A 59 3.32 -27.13 -15.65
N LEU A 60 2.44 -26.39 -16.35
CA LEU A 60 1.82 -25.18 -15.81
C LEU A 60 0.98 -25.49 -14.56
N ALA A 61 0.22 -26.59 -14.58
CA ALA A 61 -0.56 -27.02 -13.43
C ALA A 61 0.33 -27.37 -12.20
N ASP A 62 1.47 -28.03 -12.41
CA ASP A 62 2.42 -28.32 -11.31
C ASP A 62 3.06 -27.03 -10.76
N ASP A 63 3.47 -26.11 -11.66
CA ASP A 63 4.07 -24.84 -11.27
C ASP A 63 3.08 -23.96 -10.47
N LEU A 64 1.81 -23.88 -10.89
CA LEU A 64 0.78 -23.13 -10.14
C LEU A 64 0.47 -23.77 -8.79
N ARG A 65 0.46 -25.11 -8.69
CA ARG A 65 0.26 -25.80 -7.40
C ARG A 65 1.36 -25.46 -6.37
N HIS A 66 2.57 -25.15 -6.84
CA HIS A 66 3.71 -24.82 -5.98
C HIS A 66 4.09 -23.34 -6.03
N LEU A 67 3.27 -22.50 -6.67
CA LEU A 67 3.42 -21.06 -6.72
C LEU A 67 3.35 -20.48 -5.30
N VAL A 68 4.30 -19.62 -4.97
CA VAL A 68 4.42 -18.88 -3.71
C VAL A 68 4.22 -17.40 -4.03
N PRO A 69 2.98 -16.92 -4.16
CA PRO A 69 2.68 -15.58 -4.66
C PRO A 69 3.18 -14.47 -3.73
N GLU A 70 3.22 -14.70 -2.42
CA GLU A 70 3.79 -13.81 -1.42
C GLU A 70 5.33 -13.69 -1.55
N LEU A 71 6.01 -14.74 -1.99
CA LEU A 71 7.46 -14.75 -2.25
C LEU A 71 7.78 -14.07 -3.59
N LEU A 72 6.97 -14.33 -4.62
CA LEU A 72 7.00 -13.56 -5.87
C LEU A 72 6.89 -12.06 -5.56
N ARG A 73 5.89 -11.68 -4.77
CA ARG A 73 5.71 -10.30 -4.30
C ARG A 73 6.87 -9.81 -3.46
N TRP A 74 7.50 -10.65 -2.63
CA TRP A 74 8.67 -10.30 -1.85
C TRP A 74 9.82 -9.83 -2.75
N HIS A 75 10.14 -10.59 -3.79
CA HIS A 75 11.27 -10.30 -4.69
C HIS A 75 10.93 -9.36 -5.85
N ALA A 76 9.65 -9.06 -6.08
CA ALA A 76 9.21 -8.21 -7.18
C ALA A 76 9.93 -6.84 -7.24
N PRO A 77 10.15 -6.30 -8.45
CA PRO A 77 10.78 -4.99 -8.64
C PRO A 77 10.13 -3.89 -7.81
N ARG A 78 10.96 -2.98 -7.25
CA ARG A 78 10.51 -1.87 -6.39
C ARG A 78 10.72 -0.54 -7.09
N SER A 79 9.83 0.40 -6.82
CA SER A 79 9.93 1.73 -7.41
C SER A 79 11.08 2.55 -6.82
N GLY A 80 11.46 3.62 -7.53
CA GLY A 80 12.33 4.70 -7.04
C GLY A 80 11.85 5.37 -5.75
N ASN A 81 10.58 5.21 -5.38
CA ASN A 81 9.98 6.02 -4.33
C ASN A 81 10.43 5.56 -2.93
N GLY A 82 10.45 6.51 -1.99
CA GLY A 82 10.82 6.25 -0.61
C GLY A 82 9.84 5.36 0.17
N GLY A 83 8.81 4.79 -0.45
CA GLY A 83 7.81 3.92 0.19
C GLY A 83 8.12 2.42 0.09
N GLY A 84 9.02 2.02 -0.81
CA GLY A 84 9.28 0.60 -1.09
C GLY A 84 8.12 -0.10 -1.79
N THR A 85 7.27 0.65 -2.49
CA THR A 85 6.16 0.13 -3.30
C THR A 85 6.68 -0.72 -4.46
N LEU A 86 5.79 -1.52 -5.04
CA LEU A 86 6.06 -2.16 -6.33
C LEU A 86 6.43 -1.11 -7.37
N GLY A 87 7.38 -1.47 -8.25
CA GLY A 87 7.68 -0.69 -9.45
C GLY A 87 6.48 -0.65 -10.39
N THR A 88 6.39 0.36 -11.24
CA THR A 88 5.28 0.49 -12.19
C THR A 88 5.62 -0.10 -13.55
N HIS A 89 4.66 -0.72 -14.22
CA HIS A 89 4.81 -1.21 -15.60
C HIS A 89 5.99 -2.19 -15.81
N HIS A 90 6.26 -3.08 -14.86
CA HIS A 90 7.22 -4.18 -15.06
C HIS A 90 6.50 -5.46 -15.45
N GLN A 91 7.10 -6.23 -16.36
CA GLN A 91 6.70 -7.60 -16.65
C GLN A 91 7.80 -8.55 -16.19
N VAL A 92 7.42 -9.63 -15.50
CA VAL A 92 8.32 -10.66 -15.00
C VAL A 92 7.91 -12.01 -15.58
N THR A 93 8.66 -12.55 -16.53
CA THR A 93 8.40 -13.88 -17.09
C THR A 93 8.83 -14.95 -16.11
N LEU A 94 7.87 -15.71 -15.59
CA LEU A 94 8.10 -16.74 -14.57
C LEU A 94 8.50 -18.08 -15.21
N ALA A 95 7.79 -18.50 -16.25
CA ALA A 95 7.97 -19.79 -16.92
C ALA A 95 7.40 -19.76 -18.36
N ARG A 96 7.89 -20.68 -19.21
CA ARG A 96 7.44 -20.88 -20.60
C ARG A 96 6.94 -22.32 -20.78
N TYR A 97 5.83 -22.48 -21.48
CA TYR A 97 5.11 -23.73 -21.73
C TYR A 97 4.75 -23.80 -23.22
N GLY A 98 5.68 -24.28 -24.04
CA GLY A 98 5.57 -24.17 -25.50
C GLY A 98 5.46 -22.70 -25.91
N ASP A 99 4.38 -22.35 -26.61
CA ASP A 99 4.11 -21.01 -27.11
C ASP A 99 3.38 -20.11 -26.08
N THR A 100 3.29 -20.53 -24.82
CA THR A 100 2.64 -19.75 -23.74
C THR A 100 3.64 -19.38 -22.65
N GLU A 101 3.60 -18.14 -22.20
CA GLU A 101 4.38 -17.65 -21.06
C GLU A 101 3.46 -17.30 -19.88
N LEU A 102 3.87 -17.72 -18.68
CA LEU A 102 3.31 -17.22 -17.44
C LEU A 102 4.11 -15.99 -17.01
N ARG A 103 3.46 -14.83 -16.95
CA ARG A 103 4.07 -13.56 -16.52
C ARG A 103 3.37 -12.99 -15.30
N ALA A 104 4.14 -12.28 -14.47
CA ALA A 104 3.63 -11.40 -13.42
C ALA A 104 3.84 -9.94 -13.84
N VAL A 105 2.77 -9.15 -13.79
CA VAL A 105 2.75 -7.74 -14.18
C VAL A 105 2.57 -6.88 -12.92
N THR A 106 3.35 -5.81 -12.80
CA THR A 106 3.26 -4.88 -11.67
C THR A 106 2.25 -3.76 -11.92
N PRO A 107 1.82 -3.00 -10.89
CA PRO A 107 0.82 -1.94 -11.05
C PRO A 107 1.20 -0.87 -12.09
N GLN A 108 0.20 -0.17 -12.61
CA GLN A 108 0.42 0.98 -13.51
C GLN A 108 0.80 2.27 -12.75
N LEU A 109 0.36 2.41 -11.49
CA LEU A 109 0.64 3.59 -10.68
C LEU A 109 1.27 3.21 -9.34
N SER A 110 2.29 3.97 -8.94
CA SER A 110 3.00 3.77 -7.68
C SER A 110 2.15 4.15 -6.46
N GLU A 111 1.21 5.07 -6.61
CA GLU A 111 0.21 5.46 -5.59
C GLU A 111 -1.12 4.70 -5.76
N GLY A 112 -1.20 3.73 -6.68
CA GLY A 112 -2.36 2.85 -6.85
C GLY A 112 -2.26 1.58 -6.00
N PRO A 113 -3.29 0.71 -6.04
CA PRO A 113 -3.32 -0.56 -5.33
C PRO A 113 -2.04 -1.36 -5.59
N GLN A 114 -1.37 -1.79 -4.52
CA GLN A 114 -0.14 -2.56 -4.60
C GLN A 114 -0.48 -4.03 -4.90
N ARG A 115 -0.92 -4.33 -6.12
CA ARG A 115 -1.31 -5.69 -6.56
C ARG A 115 -0.48 -6.14 -7.76
N LEU A 116 -0.15 -7.42 -7.82
CA LEU A 116 0.43 -8.02 -9.03
C LEU A 116 -0.68 -8.66 -9.86
N THR A 117 -0.48 -8.80 -11.16
CA THR A 117 -1.40 -9.55 -12.03
C THR A 117 -0.66 -10.68 -12.71
N LEU A 118 -1.13 -11.91 -12.55
CA LEU A 118 -0.66 -13.06 -13.31
C LEU A 118 -1.44 -13.17 -14.61
N VAL A 119 -0.71 -13.29 -15.71
CA VAL A 119 -1.24 -13.42 -17.06
C VAL A 119 -0.61 -14.62 -17.76
N LEU A 120 -1.39 -15.23 -18.66
CA LEU A 120 -0.88 -16.16 -19.65
C LEU A 120 -0.91 -15.44 -21.00
N VAL A 121 0.25 -15.31 -21.64
CA VAL A 121 0.39 -14.62 -22.93
C VAL A 121 1.12 -15.51 -23.93
N PRO A 122 0.87 -15.38 -25.24
CA PRO A 122 1.69 -16.02 -26.26
C PRO A 122 3.17 -15.63 -26.14
N ALA A 123 4.09 -16.55 -26.43
CA ALA A 123 5.54 -16.30 -26.38
C ALA A 123 6.02 -15.30 -27.44
N GLU A 124 5.23 -15.11 -28.51
CA GLU A 124 5.51 -14.16 -29.59
C GLU A 124 4.81 -12.80 -29.43
N ASP A 125 4.11 -12.55 -28.30
CA ASP A 125 3.45 -11.25 -28.10
C ASP A 125 4.47 -10.11 -28.14
N GLU A 126 4.22 -9.13 -29.03
CA GLU A 126 5.03 -7.92 -29.18
C GLU A 126 5.20 -7.21 -27.82
N GLU A 127 6.42 -6.76 -27.56
CA GLU A 127 6.74 -5.99 -26.36
C GLU A 127 5.76 -4.82 -26.21
N ASP A 128 4.97 -4.81 -25.13
CA ASP A 128 4.07 -3.70 -24.84
C ASP A 128 4.92 -2.42 -24.71
N PRO A 129 4.78 -1.45 -25.64
CA PRO A 129 5.66 -0.29 -25.73
C PRO A 129 5.52 0.64 -24.51
N TYR A 130 4.51 0.44 -23.67
CA TYR A 130 4.29 1.20 -22.44
C TYR A 130 4.93 0.52 -21.20
N MET A 131 5.63 -0.61 -21.37
CA MET A 131 6.33 -1.28 -20.28
C MET A 131 7.69 -0.66 -19.98
N THR A 132 8.00 -0.53 -18.68
CA THR A 132 9.25 0.06 -18.21
C THR A 132 10.40 -0.94 -18.28
N THR A 133 10.19 -2.20 -17.90
CA THR A 133 11.20 -3.26 -18.07
C THR A 133 10.56 -4.64 -18.20
N HIS A 134 11.21 -5.51 -18.97
CA HIS A 134 10.98 -6.95 -18.97
C HIS A 134 12.07 -7.67 -18.17
N VAL A 135 11.69 -8.52 -17.22
CA VAL A 135 12.61 -9.30 -16.36
C VAL A 135 12.35 -10.78 -16.58
N ASP A 136 13.38 -11.53 -16.96
CA ASP A 136 13.25 -12.98 -17.18
C ASP A 136 13.66 -13.76 -15.91
N TRP A 137 12.69 -14.43 -15.28
CA TRP A 137 12.85 -15.29 -14.11
C TRP A 137 12.68 -16.78 -14.42
N THR A 138 12.72 -17.18 -15.70
CA THR A 138 12.58 -18.58 -16.09
C THR A 138 13.69 -19.48 -15.52
N ALA A 139 14.90 -18.95 -15.37
CA ALA A 139 16.01 -19.59 -14.67
C ALA A 139 16.04 -19.33 -13.15
N ALA A 140 15.24 -18.37 -12.66
CA ALA A 140 15.23 -17.88 -11.27
C ALA A 140 13.97 -18.31 -10.51
N ARG A 141 13.55 -19.57 -10.68
CA ARG A 141 12.34 -20.14 -10.05
C ARG A 141 12.33 -20.04 -8.51
N HIS A 142 13.50 -19.87 -7.89
CA HIS A 142 13.66 -19.71 -6.45
C HIS A 142 13.00 -18.45 -5.87
N PHE A 143 12.61 -17.47 -6.71
CA PHE A 143 11.88 -16.28 -6.27
C PHE A 143 10.36 -16.46 -6.17
N TRP A 144 9.78 -17.55 -6.67
CA TRP A 144 8.32 -17.70 -6.72
C TRP A 144 7.82 -19.14 -6.59
N HIS A 145 8.68 -20.15 -6.60
CA HIS A 145 8.27 -21.56 -6.58
C HIS A 145 8.81 -22.31 -5.36
N ALA A 146 7.93 -22.96 -4.60
CA ALA A 146 8.23 -23.54 -3.29
C ALA A 146 9.36 -24.59 -3.32
N ARG A 147 9.42 -25.40 -4.39
CA ARG A 147 10.43 -26.47 -4.54
C ARG A 147 11.82 -25.98 -4.95
N HIS A 148 11.97 -24.72 -5.33
CA HIS A 148 13.23 -24.18 -5.86
C HIS A 148 13.94 -23.21 -4.91
N THR A 149 13.39 -22.95 -3.73
CA THR A 149 13.88 -21.94 -2.77
C THR A 149 15.31 -22.17 -2.27
N ALA A 150 15.83 -23.39 -2.37
CA ALA A 150 17.25 -23.68 -2.11
C ALA A 150 18.19 -22.84 -2.99
N GLY A 151 17.76 -22.48 -4.21
CA GLY A 151 18.52 -21.64 -5.13
C GLY A 151 18.81 -20.22 -4.61
N LEU A 152 18.09 -19.74 -3.58
CA LEU A 152 18.38 -18.46 -2.91
C LEU A 152 19.76 -18.46 -2.21
N ARG A 153 20.29 -19.64 -1.82
CA ARG A 153 21.65 -19.80 -1.28
C ARG A 153 22.72 -19.78 -2.36
N ASP A 154 22.44 -20.54 -3.42
CA ASP A 154 23.43 -20.97 -4.42
C ASP A 154 23.56 -19.98 -5.57
N GLY A 155 22.64 -19.01 -5.66
CA GLY A 155 22.66 -17.96 -6.67
C GLY A 155 23.96 -17.16 -6.64
N THR A 156 24.53 -16.95 -7.83
CA THR A 156 25.56 -15.93 -8.11
C THR A 156 25.03 -14.50 -8.03
N ASP A 157 23.76 -14.31 -7.63
CA ASP A 157 23.10 -13.04 -7.32
C ASP A 157 23.74 -12.41 -6.06
N ALA A 158 24.95 -11.90 -6.24
CA ALA A 158 25.79 -11.27 -5.22
C ALA A 158 25.18 -9.99 -4.61
N SER A 159 23.88 -9.74 -4.79
CA SER A 159 23.16 -8.56 -4.32
C SER A 159 21.72 -8.87 -3.90
N LEU A 160 21.41 -10.09 -3.39
CA LEU A 160 20.09 -10.37 -2.83
C LEU A 160 19.79 -9.38 -1.67
N PRO A 161 18.69 -8.59 -1.71
CA PRO A 161 18.40 -7.58 -0.69
C PRO A 161 18.42 -8.11 0.73
N ASP A 162 17.89 -9.33 0.94
CA ASP A 162 17.79 -9.96 2.25
C ASP A 162 19.17 -10.20 2.88
N ARG A 163 20.14 -10.68 2.08
CA ARG A 163 21.50 -10.93 2.56
C ARG A 163 22.22 -9.63 2.89
N VAL A 164 22.11 -8.62 2.04
CA VAL A 164 22.74 -7.31 2.30
C VAL A 164 22.14 -6.63 3.54
N LEU A 165 20.83 -6.76 3.75
CA LEU A 165 20.17 -6.22 4.94
C LEU A 165 20.55 -6.96 6.23
N LEU A 166 20.74 -8.28 6.18
CA LEU A 166 21.28 -9.07 7.29
C LEU A 166 22.73 -8.67 7.61
N ASP A 167 23.59 -8.60 6.58
CA ASP A 167 25.01 -8.24 6.74
C ASP A 167 25.16 -6.82 7.31
N ALA A 168 24.25 -5.91 6.97
CA ALA A 168 24.19 -4.55 7.51
C ALA A 168 23.54 -4.45 8.91
N GLY A 169 23.03 -5.54 9.48
CA GLY A 169 22.31 -5.55 10.76
C GLY A 169 20.99 -4.77 10.74
N LEU A 170 20.40 -4.58 9.55
CA LEU A 170 19.16 -3.83 9.34
C LEU A 170 17.91 -4.72 9.44
N LEU A 171 18.10 -6.03 9.34
CA LEU A 171 17.12 -7.09 9.59
C LEU A 171 17.74 -8.19 10.43
N THR A 172 16.89 -8.96 11.10
CA THR A 172 17.21 -10.21 11.74
C THR A 172 16.62 -11.38 10.93
N PRO A 173 17.08 -12.63 11.12
CA PRO A 173 16.50 -13.79 10.46
C PRO A 173 14.99 -13.95 10.69
N ASP A 174 14.48 -13.47 11.83
CA ASP A 174 13.05 -13.57 12.17
C ASP A 174 12.19 -12.53 11.42
N ASP A 175 12.80 -11.49 10.84
CA ASP A 175 12.10 -10.53 9.97
C ASP A 175 11.89 -11.06 8.54
N LEU A 176 12.58 -12.16 8.17
CA LEU A 176 12.56 -12.69 6.80
C LEU A 176 11.33 -13.55 6.53
N HIS A 177 10.94 -13.60 5.26
CA HIS A 177 10.00 -14.61 4.77
C HIS A 177 10.47 -16.03 5.15
N PRO A 178 9.60 -16.95 5.62
CA PRO A 178 10.00 -18.28 6.11
C PRO A 178 10.88 -19.07 5.15
N LEU A 179 10.51 -19.13 3.87
CA LEU A 179 11.30 -19.83 2.84
C LEU A 179 12.66 -19.14 2.57
N VAL A 180 12.74 -17.82 2.73
CA VAL A 180 14.00 -17.06 2.59
C VAL A 180 14.88 -17.30 3.82
N ARG A 181 14.30 -17.29 5.03
CA ARG A 181 14.99 -17.61 6.29
C ARG A 181 15.55 -19.03 6.27
N GLU A 182 14.72 -20.01 5.90
CA GLU A 182 15.13 -21.40 5.79
C GLU A 182 16.30 -21.52 4.82
N SER A 183 16.23 -20.85 3.68
CA SER A 183 17.31 -20.84 2.70
C SER A 183 18.56 -20.09 3.22
N LEU A 184 18.49 -18.86 3.69
CA LEU A 184 19.71 -18.12 4.04
C LEU A 184 20.34 -18.52 5.40
N CYS A 185 19.59 -19.18 6.28
CA CYS A 185 20.04 -19.51 7.64
C CYS A 185 19.83 -21.00 8.00
N PRO A 186 20.44 -21.96 7.27
CA PRO A 186 20.40 -23.38 7.62
C PRO A 186 21.05 -23.61 8.98
N GLY A 187 20.27 -23.94 9.99
CA GLY A 187 20.77 -24.23 11.34
C GLY A 187 20.11 -23.42 12.44
N LEU A 188 19.36 -22.37 12.10
CA LEU A 188 18.44 -21.76 13.06
C LEU A 188 17.22 -22.66 13.27
N PRO A 189 16.73 -22.81 14.51
CA PRO A 189 15.54 -23.61 14.78
C PRO A 189 14.33 -23.06 14.03
N PRO A 190 13.32 -23.88 13.71
CA PRO A 190 12.03 -23.39 13.24
C PRO A 190 11.48 -22.36 14.23
N GLY A 191 11.01 -21.22 13.73
CA GLY A 191 10.47 -20.13 14.56
C GLY A 191 9.51 -19.28 13.75
N ALA A 192 8.70 -18.46 14.44
CA ALA A 192 7.83 -17.50 13.79
C ALA A 192 8.71 -16.50 13.02
N SER A 193 8.60 -16.52 11.69
CA SER A 193 9.40 -15.69 10.81
C SER A 193 8.51 -14.90 9.86
N GLY A 194 8.92 -13.68 9.61
CA GLY A 194 8.22 -12.72 8.78
C GLY A 194 8.06 -11.40 9.52
N PRO A 195 7.69 -10.34 8.81
CA PRO A 195 7.76 -8.98 9.33
C PRO A 195 6.96 -8.84 10.62
N PRO A 196 7.47 -8.06 11.59
CA PRO A 196 6.82 -7.91 12.88
C PRO A 196 5.46 -7.22 12.72
N GLU A 197 4.51 -7.62 13.56
CA GLU A 197 3.22 -6.94 13.66
C GLU A 197 3.40 -5.48 14.13
N PRO A 198 2.47 -4.58 13.77
CA PRO A 198 2.50 -3.22 14.28
C PRO A 198 2.42 -3.20 15.81
N GLU A 199 3.39 -2.56 16.44
CA GLU A 199 3.40 -2.36 17.88
C GLU A 199 2.38 -1.27 18.27
N PRO A 200 1.76 -1.38 19.46
CA PRO A 200 0.87 -0.35 19.97
C PRO A 200 1.63 0.98 20.17
N PRO A 201 0.95 2.13 20.04
CA PRO A 201 1.60 3.42 20.13
C PRO A 201 2.12 3.70 21.56
N GLU A 202 3.42 3.87 21.70
CA GLU A 202 4.02 4.29 22.98
C GLU A 202 3.76 5.77 23.31
N PRO A 203 3.70 6.14 24.61
CA PRO A 203 3.73 7.53 25.06
C PRO A 203 4.94 8.31 24.54
N VAL A 204 4.71 9.55 24.13
CA VAL A 204 5.75 10.44 23.61
C VAL A 204 5.86 11.69 24.48
N ARG A 205 7.07 11.97 24.95
CA ARG A 205 7.34 13.16 25.76
C ARG A 205 7.45 14.41 24.89
N VAL A 206 6.74 15.46 25.28
CA VAL A 206 6.69 16.76 24.60
C VAL A 206 7.03 17.86 25.59
N ARG A 207 7.78 18.87 25.14
CA ARG A 207 8.06 20.07 25.94
C ARG A 207 6.90 21.05 25.80
N CYS A 208 6.26 21.42 26.91
CA CYS A 208 5.09 22.30 26.92
C CYS A 208 5.19 23.31 28.06
N GLY A 209 5.19 24.62 27.77
CA GLY A 209 5.21 25.67 28.80
C GLY A 209 6.35 25.60 29.84
N GLY A 210 7.48 24.97 29.52
CA GLY A 210 8.57 24.75 30.49
C GLY A 210 8.46 23.47 31.34
N ALA A 211 7.45 22.63 31.12
CA ALA A 211 7.31 21.28 31.68
C ALA A 211 7.46 20.19 30.60
N TRP A 212 7.61 18.93 31.04
CA TRP A 212 7.57 17.77 30.16
C TRP A 212 6.23 17.07 30.34
N HIS A 213 5.45 16.96 29.28
CA HIS A 213 4.19 16.24 29.26
C HIS A 213 4.30 14.96 28.43
N GLN A 214 3.44 13.99 28.69
CA GLN A 214 3.24 12.83 27.82
C GLN A 214 2.05 13.07 26.88
N VAL A 215 2.24 12.69 25.62
CA VAL A 215 1.19 12.61 24.62
C VAL A 215 1.04 11.15 24.24
N VAL A 216 -0.19 10.63 24.31
CA VAL A 216 -0.49 9.21 24.06
C VAL A 216 -1.62 9.11 23.06
N SER A 217 -1.48 8.23 22.07
CA SER A 217 -2.61 7.82 21.24
C SER A 217 -3.53 6.93 22.07
N GLY A 218 -4.75 7.37 22.36
CA GLY A 218 -5.68 6.61 23.19
C GLY A 218 -7.12 7.04 22.97
N GLY A 219 -8.05 6.07 22.97
CA GLY A 219 -9.47 6.34 22.77
C GLY A 219 -9.80 7.00 21.43
N GLY A 220 -9.00 6.75 20.38
CA GLY A 220 -9.20 7.31 19.04
C GLY A 220 -8.87 8.82 18.94
N ARG A 221 -8.01 9.33 19.83
CA ARG A 221 -7.49 10.71 19.79
C ARG A 221 -6.09 10.77 20.40
N LEU A 222 -5.35 11.85 20.15
CA LEU A 222 -4.18 12.19 20.95
C LEU A 222 -4.61 12.74 22.31
N LEU A 223 -4.31 12.01 23.37
CA LEU A 223 -4.53 12.43 24.75
C LEU A 223 -3.36 13.31 25.20
N LEU A 224 -3.69 14.50 25.67
CA LEU A 224 -2.75 15.49 26.21
C LEU A 224 -2.93 15.56 27.73
N GLU A 225 -1.82 15.69 28.48
CA GLU A 225 -1.84 15.88 29.95
C GLU A 225 -2.28 17.30 30.35
N HIS A 226 -3.51 17.68 29.99
CA HIS A 226 -4.10 18.99 30.27
C HIS A 226 -5.57 18.87 30.65
N GLY A 227 -6.06 19.74 31.54
CA GLY A 227 -7.48 19.81 31.90
C GLY A 227 -8.34 20.41 30.78
N ASP A 228 -9.65 20.12 30.79
CA ASP A 228 -10.56 20.52 29.71
C ASP A 228 -10.62 22.04 29.50
N ASP A 229 -10.50 22.83 30.56
CA ASP A 229 -10.53 24.30 30.50
C ASP A 229 -9.34 24.87 29.70
N GLU A 230 -8.16 24.30 29.92
CA GLU A 230 -6.95 24.69 29.19
C GLU A 230 -7.06 24.28 27.73
N GLN A 231 -7.53 23.05 27.46
CA GLN A 231 -7.76 22.59 26.10
C GLN A 231 -8.78 23.46 25.35
N ARG A 232 -9.86 23.90 26.01
CA ARG A 232 -10.84 24.81 25.41
C ARG A 232 -10.24 26.16 25.09
N ARG A 233 -9.44 26.74 26.00
CA ARG A 233 -8.77 28.02 25.78
C ARG A 233 -7.84 27.97 24.56
N GLU A 234 -7.01 26.94 24.46
CA GLU A 234 -6.05 26.78 23.37
C GLU A 234 -6.75 26.52 22.03
N ARG A 235 -7.82 25.72 22.01
CA ARG A 235 -8.65 25.53 20.81
C ARG A 235 -9.31 26.83 20.35
N ALA A 236 -9.79 27.66 21.27
CA ALA A 236 -10.34 28.98 20.94
C ALA A 236 -9.25 29.92 20.40
N MET A 237 -8.08 29.96 21.03
CA MET A 237 -6.94 30.75 20.53
C MET A 237 -6.55 30.34 19.11
N ARG A 238 -6.46 29.04 18.83
CA ARG A 238 -6.21 28.51 17.49
C ARG A 238 -7.28 28.95 16.49
N ALA A 239 -8.56 28.83 16.85
CA ALA A 239 -9.67 29.21 15.97
C ALA A 239 -9.65 30.71 15.60
N LEU A 240 -9.05 31.54 16.45
CA LEU A 240 -8.85 32.98 16.23
C LEU A 240 -7.51 33.33 15.56
N GLY A 241 -6.76 32.33 15.08
CA GLY A 241 -5.46 32.53 14.42
C GLY A 241 -4.27 32.72 15.36
N GLY A 242 -4.45 32.45 16.66
CA GLY A 242 -3.39 32.48 17.66
C GLY A 242 -2.41 31.32 17.49
N ALA A 243 -1.13 31.56 17.80
CA ALA A 243 -0.11 30.54 17.79
C ALA A 243 -0.30 29.55 18.95
N VAL A 244 -0.39 28.25 18.64
CA VAL A 244 -0.35 27.18 19.65
C VAL A 244 1.07 26.64 19.81
N SER A 245 1.42 26.19 21.01
CA SER A 245 2.75 25.65 21.30
C SER A 245 2.67 24.34 22.11
N GLY A 246 3.81 23.65 22.25
CA GLY A 246 3.90 22.44 23.06
C GLY A 246 2.95 21.33 22.60
N CYS A 247 2.16 20.79 23.53
CA CYS A 247 1.24 19.67 23.28
C CYS A 247 0.17 19.98 22.22
N PHE A 248 -0.34 21.22 22.21
CA PHE A 248 -1.38 21.65 21.27
C PHE A 248 -0.84 21.81 19.84
N ALA A 249 0.41 22.27 19.70
CA ALA A 249 1.09 22.28 18.39
C ALA A 249 1.31 20.86 17.86
N VAL A 250 1.56 19.90 18.75
CA VAL A 250 1.69 18.47 18.38
C VAL A 250 0.34 17.89 17.96
N GLU A 251 -0.74 18.15 18.69
CA GLU A 251 -2.11 17.73 18.31
C GLU A 251 -2.53 18.34 16.97
N GLN A 252 -2.26 19.63 16.75
CA GLN A 252 -2.49 20.29 15.47
C GLN A 252 -1.68 19.61 14.37
N ALA A 253 -0.38 19.44 14.55
CA ALA A 253 0.48 18.87 13.52
C ALA A 253 0.13 17.42 13.16
N TRP A 254 -0.41 16.68 14.13
CA TRP A 254 -0.93 15.35 13.92
C TRP A 254 -2.20 15.36 13.06
N THR A 255 -3.13 16.27 13.34
CA THR A 255 -4.46 16.32 12.70
C THR A 255 -4.52 17.13 11.41
N SER A 256 -3.58 18.06 11.17
CA SER A 256 -3.47 18.81 9.92
C SER A 256 -2.45 18.24 8.96
N GLY A 257 -1.44 17.52 9.47
CA GLY A 257 -0.30 17.08 8.67
C GLY A 257 0.85 18.09 8.63
N GLU A 258 0.59 19.34 9.04
CA GLU A 258 1.51 20.48 8.97
C GLU A 258 2.30 20.68 10.27
N GLY A 259 3.52 21.23 10.17
CA GLY A 259 4.33 21.51 11.35
C GLY A 259 5.14 20.31 11.85
N ARG A 260 5.76 20.48 13.02
CA ARG A 260 6.82 19.58 13.49
C ARG A 260 6.33 18.63 14.56
N LEU A 261 6.35 17.33 14.25
CA LEU A 261 6.13 16.26 15.22
C LEU A 261 7.44 15.79 15.88
N PRO A 262 7.41 15.37 17.16
CA PRO A 262 8.48 14.61 17.78
C PRO A 262 8.83 13.35 16.96
N ARG A 263 10.11 12.92 17.01
CA ARG A 263 10.61 11.79 16.21
C ARG A 263 9.75 10.53 16.33
N ARG A 264 9.31 10.18 17.55
CA ARG A 264 8.50 8.98 17.82
C ARG A 264 7.09 9.09 17.23
N LEU A 265 6.38 10.21 17.43
CA LEU A 265 5.07 10.44 16.79
C LEU A 265 5.19 10.46 15.27
N ARG A 266 6.22 11.10 14.71
CA ARG A 266 6.46 11.08 13.27
C ARG A 266 6.65 9.65 12.74
N ALA A 267 7.33 8.79 13.50
CA ALA A 267 7.49 7.38 13.14
C ALA A 267 6.17 6.60 13.23
N GLN A 268 5.35 6.82 14.26
CA GLN A 268 4.01 6.22 14.39
C GLN A 268 3.11 6.62 13.22
N ARG A 269 3.03 7.93 12.92
CA ARG A 269 2.31 8.45 11.76
C ARG A 269 2.78 7.78 10.47
N TRP A 270 4.09 7.72 10.27
CA TRP A 270 4.65 7.15 9.05
C TRP A 270 4.36 5.66 8.93
N ALA A 271 4.50 4.88 10.00
CA ALA A 271 4.19 3.45 10.01
C ALA A 271 2.73 3.18 9.59
N LEU A 272 1.77 3.92 10.15
CA LEU A 272 0.35 3.78 9.80
C LEU A 272 0.12 3.98 8.30
N PHE A 273 0.65 5.05 7.71
CA PHE A 273 0.48 5.32 6.29
C PHE A 273 1.26 4.34 5.40
N LEU A 274 2.37 3.76 5.87
CA LEU A 274 3.05 2.67 5.14
C LEU A 274 2.22 1.39 5.14
N HIS A 275 1.59 1.01 6.26
CA HIS A 275 0.67 -0.13 6.26
C HIS A 275 -0.49 0.10 5.28
N ALA A 276 -1.10 1.29 5.29
CA ALA A 276 -2.14 1.62 4.32
C ALA A 276 -1.62 1.61 2.86
N GLN A 277 -0.44 2.18 2.61
CA GLN A 277 0.17 2.25 1.27
C GLN A 277 0.42 0.85 0.68
N HIS A 278 0.77 -0.12 1.53
CA HIS A 278 1.01 -1.51 1.12
C HIS A 278 -0.22 -2.41 1.18
N GLY A 279 -1.39 -1.85 1.52
CA GLY A 279 -2.67 -2.56 1.59
C GLY A 279 -2.84 -3.47 2.80
N ASP A 280 -2.02 -3.28 3.84
CA ASP A 280 -2.05 -4.04 5.08
C ASP A 280 -3.20 -3.59 5.99
N THR A 281 -4.42 -3.89 5.56
CA THR A 281 -5.66 -3.55 6.25
C THR A 281 -5.68 -4.11 7.68
N PRO A 282 -5.29 -5.38 7.94
CA PRO A 282 -5.23 -5.90 9.30
C PRO A 282 -4.32 -5.08 10.22
N ALA A 283 -3.15 -4.62 9.76
CA ALA A 283 -2.29 -3.77 10.58
C ALA A 283 -2.88 -2.38 10.85
N VAL A 284 -3.52 -1.76 9.85
CA VAL A 284 -4.23 -0.48 10.05
C VAL A 284 -5.32 -0.65 11.11
N LEU A 285 -6.13 -1.72 11.03
CA LEU A 285 -7.16 -2.02 12.01
C LEU A 285 -6.56 -2.24 13.42
N ARG A 286 -5.51 -3.05 13.55
CA ARG A 286 -4.81 -3.25 14.84
C ARG A 286 -4.31 -1.93 15.44
N LEU A 287 -3.75 -1.04 14.63
CA LEU A 287 -3.31 0.28 15.10
C LEU A 287 -4.49 1.15 15.57
N LEU A 288 -5.60 1.13 14.86
CA LEU A 288 -6.83 1.83 15.27
C LEU A 288 -7.44 1.22 16.55
N ASP A 289 -7.43 -0.11 16.68
CA ASP A 289 -7.86 -0.83 17.89
C ASP A 289 -6.96 -0.51 19.09
N ALA A 290 -5.66 -0.32 18.85
CA ALA A 290 -4.70 0.15 19.85
C ALA A 290 -4.87 1.65 20.21
N GLY A 291 -5.88 2.33 19.66
CA GLY A 291 -6.25 3.69 20.05
C GLY A 291 -5.56 4.80 19.25
N VAL A 292 -4.88 4.48 18.14
CA VAL A 292 -4.35 5.49 17.22
C VAL A 292 -5.49 6.38 16.71
N ASP A 293 -5.27 7.70 16.75
CA ASP A 293 -6.25 8.68 16.29
C ASP A 293 -6.45 8.59 14.76
N PRO A 294 -7.66 8.24 14.28
CA PRO A 294 -7.95 8.12 12.85
C PRO A 294 -7.91 9.46 12.12
N ARG A 295 -7.96 10.61 12.83
CA ARG A 295 -7.88 11.96 12.24
C ARG A 295 -6.46 12.37 11.87
N VAL A 296 -5.48 11.49 12.06
CA VAL A 296 -4.10 11.72 11.63
C VAL A 296 -4.03 12.04 10.14
N ARG A 297 -3.21 13.03 9.79
CA ARG A 297 -2.93 13.43 8.42
C ARG A 297 -1.44 13.33 8.10
N ASP A 298 -1.12 12.81 6.92
CA ASP A 298 0.26 12.70 6.43
C ASP A 298 0.85 14.07 6.01
N GLY A 299 2.07 14.09 5.48
CA GLY A 299 2.71 15.34 5.03
C GLY A 299 2.07 15.98 3.78
N ARG A 300 1.18 15.26 3.10
CA ARG A 300 0.32 15.75 2.01
C ARG A 300 -1.07 16.11 2.54
N GLN A 301 -1.23 16.21 3.85
CA GLN A 301 -2.52 16.42 4.51
C GLN A 301 -3.55 15.33 4.18
N ARG A 302 -3.15 14.16 3.67
CA ARG A 302 -4.07 13.06 3.40
C ARG A 302 -4.42 12.36 4.71
N GLY A 303 -5.72 12.13 4.94
CA GLY A 303 -6.22 11.28 6.02
C GLY A 303 -6.46 9.84 5.57
N LEU A 304 -6.87 8.96 6.48
CA LEU A 304 -7.13 7.54 6.16
C LEU A 304 -8.22 7.32 5.09
N LEU A 305 -9.22 8.20 5.00
CA LEU A 305 -10.24 8.13 3.94
C LEU A 305 -9.64 8.29 2.54
N HIS A 306 -8.57 9.07 2.38
CA HIS A 306 -7.88 9.25 1.09
C HIS A 306 -7.08 8.01 0.67
N MET A 307 -6.87 7.06 1.58
CA MET A 307 -6.07 5.86 1.35
C MET A 307 -6.94 4.64 1.05
N LEU A 308 -8.28 4.78 1.03
CA LEU A 308 -9.22 3.66 0.92
C LEU A 308 -9.08 2.85 -0.37
N HIS A 309 -8.49 3.40 -1.44
CA HIS A 309 -8.21 2.66 -2.67
C HIS A 309 -7.08 1.64 -2.51
N LEU A 310 -6.27 1.74 -1.46
CA LEU A 310 -5.14 0.84 -1.20
C LEU A 310 -5.48 -0.30 -0.24
N VAL A 311 -6.54 -0.15 0.54
CA VAL A 311 -6.93 -1.04 1.64
C VAL A 311 -8.34 -1.59 1.43
N ASP A 312 -8.74 -2.56 2.25
CA ASP A 312 -10.11 -3.07 2.21
C ASP A 312 -11.07 -2.03 2.82
N HIS A 313 -11.66 -1.26 1.90
CA HIS A 313 -12.62 -0.22 2.23
C HIS A 313 -13.92 -0.74 2.84
N THR A 314 -14.29 -2.00 2.61
CA THR A 314 -15.56 -2.55 3.13
C THR A 314 -15.56 -2.59 4.66
N VAL A 315 -14.39 -2.76 5.26
CA VAL A 315 -14.19 -2.76 6.71
C VAL A 315 -13.78 -1.38 7.23
N LEU A 316 -12.89 -0.68 6.51
CA LEU A 316 -12.34 0.59 6.99
C LEU A 316 -13.28 1.79 6.82
N LEU A 317 -14.03 1.90 5.71
CA LEU A 317 -14.89 3.07 5.48
C LEU A 317 -15.96 3.24 6.58
N PRO A 318 -16.77 2.21 6.94
CA PRO A 318 -17.78 2.36 7.99
C PRO A 318 -17.17 2.77 9.33
N ARG A 319 -16.01 2.20 9.67
CA ARG A 319 -15.29 2.49 10.91
C ARG A 319 -14.80 3.94 10.98
N LEU A 320 -14.24 4.45 9.88
CA LEU A 320 -13.75 5.83 9.81
C LEU A 320 -14.90 6.84 9.85
N LEU A 321 -16.03 6.56 9.19
CA LEU A 321 -17.22 7.39 9.28
C LEU A 321 -17.83 7.39 10.69
N ALA A 322 -17.85 6.24 11.37
CA ALA A 322 -18.30 6.15 12.76
C ALA A 322 -17.43 6.97 13.73
N ALA A 323 -16.15 7.21 13.38
CA ALA A 323 -15.26 8.11 14.12
C ALA A 323 -15.48 9.61 13.79
N GLY A 324 -16.45 9.92 12.93
CA GLY A 324 -16.85 11.28 12.56
C GLY A 324 -15.89 11.94 11.57
N LEU A 325 -15.17 11.17 10.75
CA LEU A 325 -14.34 11.73 9.69
C LEU A 325 -15.22 12.23 8.54
N ASP A 326 -14.88 13.40 8.02
CA ASP A 326 -15.55 14.01 6.87
C ASP A 326 -15.15 13.30 5.57
N VAL A 327 -16.14 12.70 4.89
CA VAL A 327 -15.99 12.04 3.59
C VAL A 327 -15.53 12.97 2.47
N ASN A 328 -15.72 14.29 2.66
CA ASN A 328 -15.34 15.33 1.71
C ASN A 328 -14.09 16.11 2.14
N GLY A 329 -13.37 15.66 3.17
CA GLY A 329 -12.17 16.33 3.64
C GLY A 329 -11.13 16.44 2.53
N LEU A 330 -10.55 17.63 2.37
CA LEU A 330 -9.58 17.91 1.30
C LEU A 330 -8.15 17.66 1.76
N ASP A 331 -7.28 17.18 0.88
CA ASP A 331 -5.83 17.17 1.08
C ASP A 331 -5.17 18.48 0.60
N TYR A 332 -3.83 18.54 0.57
CA TYR A 332 -3.10 19.75 0.13
C TYR A 332 -3.30 20.12 -1.36
N GLN A 333 -3.79 19.19 -2.16
CA GLN A 333 -4.12 19.39 -3.58
C GLN A 333 -5.61 19.67 -3.76
N GLU A 334 -6.33 19.95 -2.68
CA GLU A 334 -7.79 20.11 -2.69
C GLU A 334 -8.52 18.85 -3.20
N ARG A 335 -7.90 17.66 -3.08
CA ARG A 335 -8.52 16.40 -3.51
C ARG A 335 -9.33 15.79 -2.37
N THR A 336 -10.53 15.32 -2.70
CA THR A 336 -11.36 14.52 -1.79
C THR A 336 -10.93 13.03 -1.82
N PRO A 337 -11.35 12.21 -0.84
CA PRO A 337 -11.24 10.76 -0.91
C PRO A 337 -11.74 10.15 -2.23
N LEU A 338 -12.83 10.69 -2.80
CA LEU A 338 -13.37 10.24 -4.08
C LEU A 338 -12.43 10.57 -5.26
N HIS A 339 -11.73 11.70 -5.23
CA HIS A 339 -10.68 12.00 -6.22
C HIS A 339 -9.58 10.94 -6.21
N HIS A 340 -9.10 10.51 -5.03
CA HIS A 340 -8.08 9.46 -4.94
C HIS A 340 -8.61 8.11 -5.45
N ALA A 341 -9.85 7.73 -5.12
CA ALA A 341 -10.46 6.51 -5.64
C ALA A 341 -10.55 6.49 -7.18
N VAL A 342 -10.85 7.63 -7.82
CA VAL A 342 -10.89 7.74 -9.28
C VAL A 342 -9.47 7.79 -9.88
N ALA A 343 -8.63 8.70 -9.39
CA ALA A 343 -7.33 9.04 -9.97
C ALA A 343 -6.26 7.93 -9.81
N SER A 344 -6.42 7.08 -8.79
CA SER A 344 -5.44 6.06 -8.41
C SER A 344 -5.98 4.62 -8.58
N TYR A 345 -6.94 4.40 -9.47
CA TYR A 345 -7.49 3.08 -9.81
C TYR A 345 -8.15 2.33 -8.63
N GLY A 346 -8.84 3.04 -7.75
CA GLY A 346 -9.74 2.42 -6.77
C GLY A 346 -10.91 1.72 -7.44
N SER A 347 -11.45 0.66 -6.85
CA SER A 347 -12.52 -0.14 -7.46
C SER A 347 -13.83 0.63 -7.64
N PRO A 348 -14.68 0.29 -8.62
CA PRO A 348 -16.04 0.83 -8.72
C PRO A 348 -16.85 0.68 -7.43
N ALA A 349 -16.68 -0.44 -6.72
CA ALA A 349 -17.32 -0.67 -5.43
C ALA A 349 -16.94 0.39 -4.38
N LEU A 350 -15.67 0.80 -4.34
CA LEU A 350 -15.22 1.89 -3.45
C LEU A 350 -15.83 3.24 -3.87
N VAL A 351 -15.87 3.52 -5.17
CA VAL A 351 -16.48 4.76 -5.70
C VAL A 351 -17.94 4.85 -5.28
N GLU A 352 -18.71 3.78 -5.46
CA GLU A 352 -20.12 3.74 -5.03
C GLU A 352 -20.27 3.80 -3.51
N ALA A 353 -19.40 3.14 -2.75
CA ALA A 353 -19.43 3.21 -1.29
C ALA A 353 -19.17 4.63 -0.77
N LEU A 354 -18.25 5.37 -1.37
CA LEU A 354 -17.99 6.78 -1.03
C LEU A 354 -19.18 7.67 -1.42
N ARG A 355 -19.79 7.47 -2.60
CA ARG A 355 -21.00 8.20 -3.03
C ARG A 355 -22.16 7.94 -2.07
N ALA A 356 -22.39 6.69 -1.68
CA ALA A 356 -23.40 6.31 -0.71
C ALA A 356 -23.15 6.94 0.68
N ALA A 357 -21.89 7.21 1.02
CA ALA A 357 -21.49 7.92 2.23
C ALA A 357 -21.61 9.46 2.12
N GLY A 358 -22.07 10.00 0.99
CA GLY A 358 -22.24 11.44 0.76
C GLY A 358 -21.01 12.16 0.19
N ALA A 359 -20.11 11.42 -0.48
CA ALA A 359 -19.02 12.04 -1.21
C ALA A 359 -19.55 12.89 -2.37
N ARG A 360 -19.07 14.13 -2.44
CA ARG A 360 -19.41 15.09 -3.49
C ARG A 360 -18.71 14.76 -4.80
N ILE A 361 -19.46 14.87 -5.89
CA ILE A 361 -18.97 14.68 -7.27
C ILE A 361 -18.68 16.01 -7.99
N ASP A 362 -19.07 17.12 -7.38
CA ASP A 362 -19.02 18.49 -7.91
C ASP A 362 -17.80 19.28 -7.40
N VAL A 363 -16.71 18.59 -7.10
CA VAL A 363 -15.48 19.19 -6.58
C VAL A 363 -14.38 19.07 -7.61
N THR A 364 -13.55 20.11 -7.71
CA THR A 364 -12.32 20.11 -8.49
C THR A 364 -11.11 20.11 -7.56
N ASP A 365 -10.00 19.54 -8.03
CA ASP A 365 -8.72 19.70 -7.33
C ASP A 365 -8.11 21.09 -7.58
N TRP A 366 -6.98 21.38 -6.95
CA TRP A 366 -6.28 22.68 -7.04
C TRP A 366 -5.84 23.07 -8.47
N GLU A 367 -5.71 22.09 -9.36
CA GLU A 367 -5.39 22.28 -10.78
C GLU A 367 -6.67 22.48 -11.62
N GLY A 368 -7.85 22.37 -11.00
CA GLY A 368 -9.15 22.47 -11.65
C GLY A 368 -9.61 21.15 -12.28
N TRP A 369 -8.99 20.00 -12.00
CA TRP A 369 -9.49 18.74 -12.53
C TRP A 369 -10.76 18.30 -11.81
N SER A 370 -11.82 18.07 -12.57
CA SER A 370 -13.01 17.38 -12.06
C SER A 370 -12.82 15.86 -12.03
N LEU A 371 -13.72 15.15 -11.37
CA LEU A 371 -13.77 13.68 -11.44
C LEU A 371 -13.99 13.19 -12.88
N ALA A 372 -14.78 13.89 -13.69
CA ALA A 372 -15.01 13.53 -15.09
C ALA A 372 -13.72 13.63 -15.92
N ASP A 373 -12.93 14.70 -15.70
CA ASP A 373 -11.63 14.87 -16.36
C ASP A 373 -10.65 13.77 -15.97
N LEU A 374 -10.63 13.39 -14.69
CA LEU A 374 -9.80 12.29 -14.20
C LEU A 374 -10.21 10.93 -14.77
N ILE A 375 -11.53 10.66 -14.91
CA ILE A 375 -12.04 9.44 -15.53
C ILE A 375 -11.55 9.33 -16.98
N ARG A 376 -11.62 10.42 -17.75
CA ARG A 376 -11.09 10.49 -19.12
C ARG A 376 -9.58 10.26 -19.15
N ARG A 377 -8.82 11.07 -18.40
CA ARG A 377 -7.35 11.03 -18.37
C ARG A 377 -6.80 9.66 -17.97
N ARG A 378 -7.49 8.95 -17.07
CA ARG A 378 -7.11 7.60 -16.61
C ARG A 378 -7.72 6.47 -17.44
N ARG A 379 -8.51 6.80 -18.47
CA ARG A 379 -9.22 5.84 -19.34
C ARG A 379 -10.04 4.82 -18.53
N ARG A 380 -10.72 5.29 -17.46
CA ARG A 380 -11.51 4.48 -16.52
C ARG A 380 -12.86 4.07 -17.15
N ARG A 381 -12.83 3.06 -18.03
CA ARG A 381 -14.00 2.53 -18.74
C ARG A 381 -15.10 2.01 -17.80
N ASP A 382 -14.71 1.60 -16.60
CA ASP A 382 -15.57 1.13 -15.52
C ASP A 382 -16.38 2.25 -14.84
N LEU A 383 -16.04 3.52 -15.07
CA LEU A 383 -16.69 4.69 -14.46
C LEU A 383 -17.37 5.62 -15.48
N VAL A 384 -17.65 5.13 -16.69
CA VAL A 384 -18.31 5.91 -17.76
C VAL A 384 -19.65 6.48 -17.30
N ALA A 385 -20.47 5.68 -16.62
CA ALA A 385 -21.77 6.14 -16.13
C ALA A 385 -21.66 7.31 -15.14
N LEU A 386 -20.65 7.28 -14.25
CA LEU A 386 -20.39 8.37 -13.31
C LEU A 386 -19.90 9.63 -14.04
N ARG A 387 -19.02 9.49 -15.03
CA ARG A 387 -18.57 10.62 -15.86
C ARG A 387 -19.77 11.30 -16.55
N ASP A 388 -20.61 10.51 -17.20
CA ASP A 388 -21.77 11.03 -17.95
C ASP A 388 -22.80 11.69 -17.02
N GLU A 389 -22.94 11.19 -15.77
CA GLU A 389 -23.73 11.83 -14.72
C GLU A 389 -23.15 13.20 -14.33
N ILE A 390 -21.86 13.29 -14.04
CA ILE A 390 -21.20 14.54 -13.66
C ILE A 390 -21.37 15.60 -14.75
N GLU A 391 -21.17 15.23 -16.01
CA GLU A 391 -21.25 16.17 -17.13
C GLU A 391 -22.66 16.68 -17.39
N ARG A 392 -23.66 15.83 -17.17
CA ARG A 392 -25.07 16.21 -17.28
C ARG A 392 -25.49 17.11 -16.12
N ASP A 393 -25.12 16.76 -14.89
CA ASP A 393 -25.65 17.39 -13.68
C ASP A 393 -24.81 18.62 -13.25
N HIS A 394 -23.54 18.69 -13.69
CA HIS A 394 -22.60 19.78 -13.43
C HIS A 394 -21.88 20.23 -14.72
N PRO A 395 -22.61 20.78 -15.70
CA PRO A 395 -22.01 21.16 -16.99
C PRO A 395 -20.93 22.23 -16.80
N GLY A 396 -19.78 22.04 -17.45
CA GLY A 396 -18.64 22.97 -17.38
C GLY A 396 -17.83 22.89 -16.09
N ILE A 397 -18.03 21.86 -15.26
CA ILE A 397 -17.16 21.59 -14.13
C ILE A 397 -15.78 21.11 -14.60
N GLY A 398 -14.74 21.65 -13.97
CA GLY A 398 -13.36 21.33 -14.28
C GLY A 398 -12.82 22.06 -15.50
N ILE A 399 -11.60 21.71 -15.89
CA ILE A 399 -10.90 22.37 -17.01
C ILE A 399 -11.24 21.74 -18.37
N GLY A 400 -11.93 20.59 -18.39
CA GLY A 400 -12.14 19.80 -19.59
C GLY A 400 -10.87 19.03 -19.97
N TYR A 401 -11.02 17.75 -20.32
CA TYR A 401 -9.94 16.95 -20.89
C TYR A 401 -10.21 16.70 -22.37
N GLU A 402 -9.56 17.48 -23.24
CA GLU A 402 -9.45 17.21 -24.67
C GLU A 402 -8.21 16.31 -24.87
N SER A 403 -8.39 15.03 -25.19
CA SER A 403 -7.29 14.22 -25.72
C SER A 403 -7.33 14.25 -27.24
N ASP A 404 -6.21 14.60 -27.86
CA ASP A 404 -5.99 14.52 -29.32
C ASP A 404 -6.01 13.08 -29.89
N ASP A 405 -6.45 12.07 -29.11
CA ASP A 405 -6.34 10.63 -29.43
C ASP A 405 -7.70 9.89 -29.45
N ASP A 406 -8.83 10.58 -29.56
CA ASP A 406 -10.15 9.93 -29.77
C ASP A 406 -10.45 9.71 -31.27
N ASP A 407 -9.54 9.03 -31.99
CA ASP A 407 -9.75 8.47 -33.34
C ASP A 407 -9.54 6.94 -33.36
#